data_AF-A0A2V7DQV9-F1
#
_entry.id   AF-A0A2V7DQV9-F1
#
_cell.length_a   1.000
_cell.length_b   1.000
_cell.length_c   1.000
_cell.angle_alpha   90.00
_cell.angle_beta   90.00
_cell.angle_gamma   90.00
#
_symmetry.space_group_name_H-M   'P 1'
#
loop_
_entity.id
_entity.type
_entity.pdbx_description
1 polymer ?
#
loop_
_entity_poly.entity_id
_entity_poly.type
_entity_poly.pdbx_seq_one_letter_code
_entity_poly.pdbx_strand_id
1 'polypeptide(L)'
;MSIYYVHKIAQQVAKDPEFRERLKRDPEKAIAGYRLTDEERRALLAGDVGRLAQMGAHGYLLGHFARNEVLGLHMRNYSQRIHDPGSTV
;
A
#
# COMPACT_ATOMS: atom_id res chain seq x y z
N MET A 1 -4.91 15.10 -5.37
CA MET A 1 -5.93 14.77 -4.35
C MET A 1 -6.41 13.34 -4.61
N SER A 2 -5.71 12.34 -4.06
CA SER A 2 -6.03 10.92 -4.29
C SER A 2 -5.62 9.94 -3.15
N ILE A 3 -5.07 10.46 -2.05
CA ILE A 3 -4.81 9.68 -0.82
C ILE A 3 -6.02 8.91 -0.27
N TYR A 4 -7.24 9.41 -0.55
CA TYR A 4 -8.48 8.70 -0.27
C TYR A 4 -8.52 7.31 -0.90
N TYR A 5 -8.05 7.15 -2.14
CA TYR A 5 -8.03 5.85 -2.79
C TYR A 5 -7.00 4.92 -2.17
N VAL A 6 -5.87 5.43 -1.68
CA VAL A 6 -4.91 4.64 -0.88
C VAL A 6 -5.60 4.12 0.39
N HIS A 7 -6.33 4.98 1.10
CA HIS A 7 -7.11 4.57 2.28
C HIS A 7 -8.18 3.53 1.93
N LYS A 8 -8.87 3.71 0.80
CA LYS A 8 -9.90 2.78 0.32
C LYS A 8 -9.32 1.42 -0.03
N ILE A 9 -8.16 1.38 -0.71
CA ILE A 9 -7.44 0.14 -1.03
C ILE A 9 -7.02 -0.54 0.27
N ALA A 10 -6.47 0.20 1.25
CA ALA A 10 -6.08 -0.35 2.54
C ALA A 10 -7.28 -0.97 3.30
N GLN A 11 -8.44 -0.31 3.26
CA GLN A 11 -9.67 -0.86 3.82
C GLN A 11 -10.17 -2.09 3.05
N GLN A 12 -10.06 -2.10 1.72
CA GLN A 12 -10.44 -3.25 0.90
C GLN A 12 -9.54 -4.45 1.20
N VAL A 13 -8.23 -4.24 1.33
CA VAL A 13 -7.28 -5.24 1.83
C VAL A 13 -7.71 -5.74 3.20
N ALA A 14 -8.17 -4.89 4.12
CA ALA A 14 -8.64 -5.36 5.42
C ALA A 14 -9.93 -6.21 5.37
N LYS A 15 -10.81 -5.98 4.39
CA LYS A 15 -12.17 -6.57 4.36
C LYS A 15 -12.36 -7.71 3.37
N ASP A 16 -11.65 -7.72 2.25
CA ASP A 16 -11.91 -8.57 1.10
C ASP A 16 -10.70 -9.49 0.81
N PRO A 17 -10.78 -10.78 1.17
CA PRO A 17 -9.72 -11.75 0.90
C PRO A 17 -9.46 -11.96 -0.59
N GLU A 18 -10.49 -11.91 -1.43
CA GLU A 18 -10.33 -12.09 -2.88
C GLU A 18 -9.54 -10.93 -3.48
N PHE A 19 -9.79 -9.71 -3.01
CA PHE A 19 -8.98 -8.55 -3.38
C PHE A 19 -7.52 -8.69 -2.96
N ARG A 20 -7.23 -9.27 -1.78
CA ARG A 20 -5.83 -9.54 -1.37
C ARG A 20 -5.13 -10.46 -2.35
N GLU A 21 -5.78 -11.55 -2.75
CA GLU A 21 -5.19 -12.51 -3.69
C GLU A 21 -5.00 -11.90 -5.08
N ARG A 22 -5.93 -11.07 -5.55
CA ARG A 22 -5.74 -10.27 -6.77
C ARG A 22 -4.55 -9.32 -6.65
N LEU A 23 -4.43 -8.62 -5.52
CA LEU A 23 -3.34 -7.67 -5.25
C LEU A 23 -1.98 -8.37 -5.13
N LYS A 24 -1.92 -9.59 -4.60
CA LYS A 24 -0.69 -10.40 -4.55
C LYS A 24 -0.28 -10.92 -5.93
N ARG A 25 -1.26 -11.33 -6.74
CA ARG A 25 -1.02 -11.88 -8.07
C ARG A 25 -0.60 -10.82 -9.09
N ASP A 26 -1.31 -9.70 -9.12
CA ASP A 26 -1.08 -8.61 -10.07
C ASP A 26 -1.51 -7.28 -9.43
N PRO A 27 -0.61 -6.65 -8.65
CA PRO A 27 -0.95 -5.44 -7.92
C PRO A 27 -1.26 -4.27 -8.86
N GLU A 28 -0.60 -4.20 -10.01
CA GLU A 28 -0.80 -3.18 -11.02
C GLU A 28 -2.22 -3.18 -11.58
N LYS A 29 -2.72 -4.36 -11.92
CA LYS A 29 -4.08 -4.54 -12.43
C LYS A 29 -5.13 -4.38 -11.33
N ALA A 30 -4.85 -4.86 -10.12
CA ALA A 30 -5.76 -4.76 -8.99
C ALA A 30 -6.04 -3.29 -8.60
N ILE A 31 -5.06 -2.39 -8.76
CA ILE A 31 -5.22 -0.97 -8.43
C ILE A 31 -5.56 -0.08 -9.63
N ALA A 32 -5.55 -0.62 -10.85
CA ALA A 32 -5.78 0.16 -12.08
C ALA A 32 -7.14 0.88 -12.14
N GLY A 33 -8.15 0.34 -11.44
CA GLY A 33 -9.49 0.96 -11.35
C GLY A 33 -9.57 2.15 -10.40
N TYR A 34 -8.54 2.44 -9.62
CA TYR A 34 -8.50 3.56 -8.68
C TYR A 34 -7.81 4.76 -9.30
N ARG A 35 -8.33 5.97 -9.06
CA ARG A 35 -7.77 7.22 -9.61
C ARG A 35 -6.55 7.71 -8.83
N LEU A 36 -5.53 6.86 -8.69
CA LEU A 36 -4.25 7.18 -8.04
C LEU A 36 -3.46 8.17 -8.89
N THR A 37 -2.70 9.06 -8.26
CA THR A 37 -1.66 9.81 -9.00
C THR A 37 -0.51 8.87 -9.38
N ASP A 38 0.31 9.25 -10.37
CA ASP A 38 1.47 8.45 -10.76
C ASP A 38 2.42 8.18 -9.60
N GLU A 39 2.57 9.15 -8.70
CA GLU A 39 3.44 9.04 -7.54
C GLU A 39 2.84 8.09 -6.48
N GLU A 40 1.54 8.20 -6.18
CA GLU A 40 0.85 7.30 -5.26
C GLU A 40 0.88 5.86 -5.81
N ARG A 41 0.65 5.68 -7.12
CA ARG A 41 0.70 4.38 -7.77
C ARG A 41 2.08 3.76 -7.62
N ARG A 42 3.14 4.51 -7.92
CA ARG A 42 4.53 4.03 -7.78
C ARG A 42 4.85 3.67 -6.33
N ALA A 43 4.53 4.54 -5.37
CA ALA A 43 4.78 4.29 -3.95
C ALA A 43 4.02 3.06 -3.45
N LEU A 44 2.77 2.88 -3.88
CA LEU A 44 1.96 1.73 -3.48
C LEU A 44 2.48 0.42 -4.08
N LEU A 45 2.86 0.41 -5.36
CA LEU A 45 3.45 -0.77 -6.01
C LEU A 45 4.82 -1.14 -5.44
N ALA A 46 5.62 -0.15 -5.05
CA ALA A 46 6.91 -0.37 -4.39
C ALA A 46 6.76 -0.81 -2.92
N GLY A 47 5.55 -0.70 -2.34
CA GLY A 47 5.34 -0.87 -0.91
C GLY A 47 6.08 0.19 -0.08
N ASP A 48 6.21 1.41 -0.59
CA ASP A 48 6.87 2.53 0.09
C ASP A 48 5.86 3.24 1.01
N VAL A 49 5.63 2.61 2.17
CA VAL A 49 4.71 3.14 3.20
C VAL A 49 5.21 4.45 3.80
N GLY A 50 6.53 4.70 3.80
CA GLY A 50 7.09 5.99 4.24
C GLY A 50 6.71 7.11 3.28
N ARG A 51 6.84 6.89 1.96
CA ARG A 51 6.39 7.87 0.96
C ARG A 51 4.89 8.08 1.02
N LEU A 52 4.10 7.02 1.11
CA LEU A 52 2.65 7.13 1.27
C LEU A 52 2.28 7.94 2.52
N ALA A 53 2.97 7.74 3.65
CA ALA A 53 2.75 8.51 4.87
C ALA A 53 3.10 10.01 4.69
N GLN A 54 4.21 10.33 4.01
CA GLN A 54 4.57 11.70 3.65
C GLN A 54 3.52 12.38 2.75
N MET A 55 2.86 11.60 1.89
CA MET A 55 1.76 12.07 1.03
C MET A 55 0.43 12.24 1.79
N GLY A 56 0.41 11.95 3.10
CA GLY A 56 -0.76 12.09 3.97
C GLY A 56 -1.54 10.79 4.21
N ALA A 57 -1.00 9.63 3.83
CA ALA A 57 -1.64 8.36 4.17
C ALA A 57 -1.55 8.10 5.68
N HIS A 58 -2.64 7.62 6.27
CA HIS A 58 -2.65 7.37 7.70
C HIS A 58 -1.94 6.05 8.03
N GLY A 59 -0.94 6.09 8.92
CA GLY A 59 -0.13 4.91 9.29
C GLY A 59 -0.93 3.71 9.79
N TYR A 60 -2.06 3.93 10.48
CA TYR A 60 -2.94 2.83 10.87
C TYR A 60 -3.49 2.05 9.67
N LEU A 61 -3.87 2.77 8.61
CA LEU A 61 -4.39 2.17 7.38
C LEU A 61 -3.29 1.47 6.60
N LEU A 62 -2.10 2.07 6.52
CA LEU A 62 -0.94 1.45 5.88
C LEU A 62 -0.55 0.13 6.55
N GLY A 63 -0.76 0.02 7.87
CA GLY A 63 -0.58 -1.23 8.61
C GLY A 63 -1.46 -2.39 8.11
N HIS A 64 -2.59 -2.14 7.44
CA HIS A 64 -3.39 -3.21 6.82
C HIS A 64 -2.65 -3.92 5.69
N PHE A 65 -1.80 -3.22 4.92
CA PHE A 65 -1.00 -3.85 3.87
C PHE A 65 0.00 -4.84 4.47
N ALA A 66 0.75 -4.39 5.48
CA ALA A 66 1.75 -5.23 6.11
C ALA A 66 1.17 -6.36 6.97
N ARG A 67 -0.07 -6.23 7.50
CA ARG A 67 -0.74 -7.31 8.24
C ARG A 67 -1.24 -8.43 7.33
N ASN A 68 -1.56 -8.07 6.09
CA ASN A 68 -2.09 -9.01 5.10
C ASN A 68 -1.01 -9.50 4.12
N GLU A 69 0.24 -9.12 4.35
CA GLU A 69 1.40 -9.58 3.59
C GLU A 69 1.25 -9.35 2.08
N VAL A 70 0.89 -8.11 1.72
CA VAL A 70 0.68 -7.68 0.32
C VAL A 70 1.70 -6.61 -0.06
N LEU A 71 1.96 -6.43 -1.36
CA LEU A 71 2.88 -5.40 -1.89
C LEU A 71 4.32 -5.50 -1.32
N GLY A 72 4.76 -6.72 -0.99
CA GLY A 72 6.07 -6.97 -0.37
C GLY A 72 6.21 -6.46 1.06
N LEU A 73 5.10 -6.05 1.70
CA LEU A 73 5.08 -5.55 3.06
C LEU A 73 4.73 -6.66 4.03
N HIS A 74 5.49 -6.76 5.11
CA HIS A 74 5.27 -7.66 6.24
C HIS A 74 5.44 -6.89 7.53
N MET A 75 4.85 -7.37 8.64
CA MET A 75 4.99 -6.69 9.94
C MET A 75 6.44 -6.44 10.37
N ARG A 76 7.38 -7.31 9.96
CA ARG A 76 8.82 -7.14 10.24
C ARG A 76 9.46 -5.97 9.49
N ASN A 77 9.08 -5.72 8.23
CA ASN A 77 9.69 -4.67 7.40
C ASN A 77 8.91 -3.34 7.45
N TYR A 78 7.69 -3.35 7.97
CA TYR A 78 6.82 -2.17 8.03
C TYR A 78 7.44 -1.02 8.82
N SER A 79 7.94 -1.29 10.03
CA SER A 79 8.56 -0.27 10.87
C SER A 79 9.85 0.28 10.25
N GLN A 80 10.60 -0.52 9.49
CA GLN A 80 11.78 -0.03 8.79
C GLN A 80 11.37 0.89 7.62
N ARG A 81 10.40 0.45 6.80
CA ARG A 81 9.96 1.18 5.60
C ARG A 81 9.19 2.47 5.90
N ILE A 82 8.56 2.60 7.08
CA ILE A 82 7.92 3.85 7.47
C ILE A 82 8.94 4.94 7.86
N HIS A 83 10.11 4.52 8.34
CA HIS A 83 11.19 5.43 8.74
C HIS A 83 12.22 5.69 7.62
N ASP A 84 12.40 4.74 6.71
CA ASP A 84 13.34 4.82 5.58
C ASP A 84 12.64 4.64 4.22
N PRO A 85 12.00 5.71 3.70
CA PRO A 85 11.33 5.68 2.39
C PRO A 85 12.38 5.57 1.27
N GLY A 86 12.40 4.42 0.58
CA GLY A 86 13.33 4.14 -0.53
C GLY A 86 14.24 2.92 -0.33
N SER A 87 14.24 2.30 0.87
CA SER A 87 14.98 1.05 1.12
C SER A 87 14.35 -0.13 0.37
N THR A 88 14.81 -0.37 -0.85
CA THR A 88 14.50 -1.58 -1.62
C THR A 88 15.46 -2.67 -1.15
N VAL A 89 14.97 -3.57 -0.31
CA VAL A 89 15.66 -4.84 0.04
C VAL A 89 15.24 -5.91 -0.95
#